data_AF-A0A1X4I8E3-F1
#
_entry.id   AF-A0A1X4I8E3-F1
#
_cell.length_a   1.000
_cell.length_b   1.000
_cell.length_c   1.000
_cell.angle_alpha   90.00
_cell.angle_beta   90.00
_cell.angle_gamma   90.00
#
_symmetry.space_group_name_H-M   'P 1'
#
loop_
_entity.id
_entity.type
_entity.pdbx_description
1 polymer ?
#
loop_
_entity_poly.entity_id
_entity_poly.type
_entity_poly.pdbx_seq_one_letter_code
_entity_poly.pdbx_strand_id
1 'polypeptide(L)'
;MTVTSPDTTARAAGILSRPVTINGLTVPNRIAMAPMTRMFSPGGVPGADVVSYYSRRAAAGVGLIVTEGTYVGHESAGQSDRVPRFHGEEQLAGWAKVAEAVHAAGGTIVPQLWHIGMVREQGQAPYPEAPAVGPSGVRTDGTEGKGEAMTQADIDAVVAAFARAAADAERIGFDGVELHGAHGYLIDQFLWAGTNRRTDAYGGDPG
;
A
#
# COMPACT_ATOMS: atom_id res chain seq x y z
N MET A 1 22.61 -25.63 -13.00
CA MET A 1 22.88 -24.44 -12.15
C MET A 1 24.18 -23.82 -12.62
N THR A 2 24.11 -22.76 -13.43
CA THR A 2 25.28 -22.01 -13.86
C THR A 2 25.75 -21.15 -12.68
N VAL A 3 26.94 -21.43 -12.17
CA VAL A 3 27.59 -20.62 -11.13
C VAL A 3 27.88 -19.24 -11.72
N THR A 4 27.26 -18.20 -11.17
CA THR A 4 27.55 -16.81 -11.54
C THR A 4 29.04 -16.52 -11.31
N SER A 5 29.72 -16.01 -12.34
CA SER A 5 31.14 -15.68 -12.25
C SER A 5 31.37 -14.54 -11.24
N PRO A 6 32.51 -14.52 -10.52
CA PRO A 6 32.82 -13.49 -9.53
C PRO A 6 32.75 -12.05 -10.08
N ASP A 7 33.03 -11.87 -11.37
CA ASP A 7 32.92 -10.60 -12.10
C ASP A 7 31.47 -10.10 -12.21
N THR A 8 30.53 -11.03 -12.41
CA THR A 8 29.08 -10.71 -12.48
C THR A 8 28.55 -10.27 -11.12
N THR A 9 28.97 -10.94 -10.05
CA THR A 9 28.58 -10.59 -8.67
C THR A 9 29.13 -9.22 -8.26
N ALA A 10 30.39 -8.92 -8.57
CA ALA A 10 30.99 -7.61 -8.31
C ALA A 10 30.27 -6.48 -9.05
N ARG A 11 29.91 -6.71 -10.32
CA ARG A 11 29.14 -5.75 -11.12
C ARG A 11 27.74 -5.52 -10.54
N ALA A 12 27.02 -6.59 -10.18
CA ALA A 12 25.69 -6.47 -9.60
C ALA A 12 25.71 -5.72 -8.26
N ALA A 13 26.65 -6.04 -7.38
CA ALA A 13 26.84 -5.35 -6.11
C ALA A 13 27.12 -3.85 -6.33
N GLY A 14 28.00 -3.51 -7.29
CA GLY A 14 28.29 -2.11 -7.64
C GLY A 14 27.11 -1.37 -8.28
N ILE A 15 26.22 -2.05 -9.01
CA ILE A 15 25.00 -1.43 -9.53
C ILE A 15 24.01 -1.15 -8.40
N LEU A 16 23.80 -2.13 -7.52
CA LEU A 16 22.79 -2.09 -6.47
C LEU A 16 23.16 -1.13 -5.33
N SER A 17 24.44 -0.98 -4.99
CA SER A 17 24.88 -0.11 -3.89
C SER A 17 24.87 1.39 -4.22
N ARG A 18 24.68 1.77 -5.48
CA ARG A 18 24.68 3.18 -5.89
C ARG A 18 23.34 3.84 -5.56
N PRO A 19 23.36 5.10 -5.07
CA PRO A 19 22.15 5.89 -4.93
C PRO A 19 21.36 6.04 -6.23
N VAL A 20 20.07 6.33 -6.10
CA VAL A 20 19.19 6.70 -7.21
C VAL A 20 18.26 7.83 -6.75
N THR A 21 18.02 8.80 -7.63
CA THR A 21 17.05 9.86 -7.39
C THR A 21 15.76 9.54 -8.12
N ILE A 22 14.63 9.54 -7.40
CA ILE A 22 13.29 9.30 -7.91
C ILE A 22 12.47 10.55 -7.62
N ASN A 23 12.22 11.37 -8.64
CA ASN A 23 11.44 12.61 -8.52
C ASN A 23 11.85 13.50 -7.31
N GLY A 24 13.16 13.64 -7.05
CA GLY A 24 13.70 14.44 -5.93
C GLY A 24 14.02 13.63 -4.66
N LEU A 25 13.40 12.46 -4.44
CA LEU A 25 13.79 11.55 -3.36
C LEU A 25 15.13 10.88 -3.70
N THR A 26 16.14 11.07 -2.86
CA THR A 26 17.41 10.36 -3.00
C THR A 26 17.39 9.10 -2.17
N VAL A 27 17.24 7.95 -2.84
CA VAL A 27 17.31 6.63 -2.20
C VAL A 27 18.78 6.22 -2.05
N PRO A 28 19.24 5.79 -0.86
CA PRO A 28 20.65 5.46 -0.59
C PRO A 28 21.26 4.40 -1.52
N ASN A 29 20.44 3.46 -2.00
CA ASN A 29 20.83 2.38 -2.89
C ASN A 29 19.61 1.80 -3.61
N ARG A 30 19.81 0.84 -4.52
CA ARG A 30 18.73 0.24 -5.35
C ARG A 30 18.17 -1.05 -4.75
N ILE A 31 18.39 -1.28 -3.46
CA ILE A 31 17.82 -2.42 -2.73
C ILE A 31 16.54 -1.91 -2.07
N ALA A 32 15.41 -2.41 -2.55
CA ALA A 32 14.10 -2.07 -2.01
C ALA A 32 13.50 -3.27 -1.26
N MET A 33 12.85 -3.00 -0.14
CA MET A 33 11.93 -3.94 0.48
C MET A 33 10.55 -3.73 -0.12
N ALA A 34 10.02 -4.77 -0.75
CA ALA A 34 8.64 -4.80 -1.24
C ALA A 34 7.62 -4.78 -0.09
N PRO A 35 6.38 -4.33 -0.36
CA PRO A 35 5.29 -4.34 0.61
C PRO A 35 4.94 -5.78 1.01
N MET A 36 4.92 -6.07 2.32
CA MET A 36 4.66 -7.42 2.84
C MET A 36 3.71 -7.36 4.04
N THR A 37 2.41 -7.64 3.85
CA THR A 37 1.42 -7.63 4.95
C THR A 37 1.76 -8.62 6.05
N ARG A 38 1.83 -8.14 7.30
CA ARG A 38 2.25 -8.95 8.46
C ARG A 38 1.17 -9.13 9.50
N MET A 39 0.21 -8.22 9.60
CA MET A 39 -0.88 -8.24 10.60
C MET A 39 -0.40 -8.12 12.06
N PHE A 40 0.58 -7.25 12.33
CA PHE A 40 1.12 -6.98 13.67
C PHE A 40 0.69 -5.62 14.24
N SER A 41 -0.40 -5.05 13.72
CA SER A 41 -0.91 -3.74 14.16
C SER A 41 -2.31 -3.89 14.75
N PRO A 42 -2.45 -4.37 16.01
CA PRO A 42 -3.76 -4.48 16.66
C PRO A 42 -4.45 -3.10 16.73
N GLY A 43 -5.76 -3.05 16.47
CA GLY A 43 -6.49 -1.78 16.34
C GLY A 43 -6.06 -0.95 15.13
N GLY A 44 -5.33 -1.55 14.19
CA GLY A 44 -4.69 -0.86 13.08
C GLY A 44 -3.51 0.04 13.47
N VAL A 45 -3.00 -0.04 14.70
CA VAL A 45 -1.93 0.84 15.21
C VAL A 45 -0.55 0.17 15.10
N PRO A 46 0.42 0.78 14.39
CA PRO A 46 1.81 0.31 14.40
C PRO A 46 2.44 0.45 15.79
N GLY A 47 2.80 -0.68 16.40
CA GLY A 47 3.44 -0.75 17.71
C GLY A 47 4.97 -0.73 17.67
N ALA A 48 5.59 -0.89 18.85
CA ALA A 48 7.05 -0.92 18.98
C ALA A 48 7.71 -2.07 18.20
N ASP A 49 7.01 -3.19 18.03
CA ASP A 49 7.43 -4.32 17.21
C ASP A 49 7.50 -3.98 15.72
N VAL A 50 6.53 -3.20 15.22
CA VAL A 50 6.50 -2.69 13.83
C VAL A 50 7.63 -1.68 13.61
N VAL A 51 7.83 -0.73 14.55
CA VAL A 51 8.96 0.21 14.51
C VAL A 51 10.29 -0.54 14.45
N SER A 52 10.49 -1.49 15.35
CA SER A 52 11.71 -2.30 15.42
C SER A 52 11.89 -3.18 14.17
N TYR A 53 10.78 -3.64 13.57
CA TYR A 53 10.83 -4.42 12.35
C TYR A 53 11.43 -3.63 11.19
N TYR A 54 10.89 -2.44 10.88
CA TYR A 54 11.35 -1.63 9.76
C TYR A 54 12.74 -1.01 10.00
N SER A 55 13.02 -0.51 11.20
CA SER A 55 14.34 0.07 11.51
C SER A 55 15.48 -0.92 11.32
N ARG A 56 15.28 -2.20 11.67
CA ARG A 56 16.27 -3.27 11.41
C ARG A 56 16.55 -3.50 9.92
N ARG A 57 15.58 -3.27 9.02
CA ARG A 57 15.80 -3.42 7.56
C ARG A 57 16.62 -2.26 7.02
N ALA A 58 16.29 -1.05 7.43
CA ALA A 58 17.08 0.13 7.10
C ALA A 58 18.53 0.00 7.61
N ALA A 59 18.70 -0.39 8.88
CA ALA A 59 20.03 -0.63 9.47
C ALA A 59 20.83 -1.75 8.79
N ALA A 60 20.15 -2.70 8.13
CA ALA A 60 20.78 -3.74 7.32
C ALA A 60 21.13 -3.30 5.89
N GLY A 61 20.92 -2.03 5.55
CA GLY A 61 21.29 -1.43 4.28
C GLY A 61 20.19 -1.43 3.21
N VAL A 62 18.92 -1.65 3.55
CA VAL A 62 17.82 -1.45 2.61
C VAL A 62 17.64 0.06 2.36
N GLY A 63 17.75 0.48 1.09
CA GLY A 63 17.67 1.89 0.71
C GLY A 63 16.24 2.42 0.74
N LEU A 64 15.29 1.69 0.15
CA LEU A 64 13.87 2.04 0.10
C LEU A 64 13.03 0.96 0.77
N ILE A 65 12.23 1.36 1.75
CA ILE A 65 11.24 0.50 2.39
C ILE A 65 9.86 0.91 1.89
N VAL A 66 9.15 -0.01 1.24
CA VAL A 66 7.71 0.11 1.08
C VAL A 66 7.06 -0.63 2.24
N THR A 67 6.18 0.05 2.99
CA THR A 67 5.50 -0.58 4.12
C THR A 67 4.63 -1.75 3.65
N GLU A 68 4.18 -2.58 4.59
CA GLU A 68 2.98 -3.38 4.37
C GLU A 68 1.80 -2.54 3.88
N GLY A 69 0.81 -3.20 3.25
CA GLY A 69 -0.40 -2.52 2.80
C GLY A 69 -1.12 -1.87 3.97
N THR A 70 -1.42 -0.59 3.83
CA THR A 70 -2.04 0.24 4.87
C THR A 70 -3.40 0.74 4.39
N TYR A 71 -4.46 0.52 5.18
CA TYR A 71 -5.80 0.92 4.75
C TYR A 71 -5.95 2.43 4.73
N VAL A 72 -6.41 2.98 3.61
CA VAL A 72 -6.83 4.38 3.52
C VAL A 72 -8.11 4.63 4.33
N GLY A 73 -8.39 5.89 4.66
CA GLY A 73 -9.55 6.30 5.45
C GLY A 73 -10.89 6.16 4.72
N HIS A 74 -11.32 4.92 4.47
CA HIS A 74 -12.59 4.54 3.89
C HIS A 74 -13.09 3.24 4.55
N GLU A 75 -14.39 3.16 4.87
CA GLU A 75 -14.93 2.05 5.69
C GLU A 75 -14.80 0.68 5.00
N SER A 76 -14.90 0.64 3.67
CA SER A 76 -14.73 -0.57 2.87
C SER A 76 -13.28 -0.92 2.50
N ALA A 77 -12.28 -0.19 3.02
CA ALA A 77 -10.89 -0.35 2.58
C ALA A 77 -10.25 -1.68 2.99
N GLY A 78 -10.76 -2.33 4.04
CA GLY A 78 -10.11 -3.47 4.67
C GLY A 78 -11.06 -4.47 5.30
N GLN A 79 -10.50 -5.56 5.83
CA GLN A 79 -11.26 -6.63 6.49
C GLN A 79 -10.55 -7.25 7.71
N SER A 80 -9.54 -6.58 8.25
CA SER A 80 -8.80 -7.06 9.41
C SER A 80 -8.40 -5.90 10.29
N ASP A 81 -8.64 -6.02 11.59
CA ASP A 81 -8.22 -5.02 12.58
C ASP A 81 -6.73 -5.09 12.94
N ARG A 82 -6.02 -6.08 12.38
CA ARG A 82 -4.59 -6.28 12.63
C ARG A 82 -3.71 -5.72 11.51
N VAL A 83 -4.30 -5.32 10.39
CA VAL A 83 -3.62 -4.60 9.32
C VAL A 83 -3.59 -3.12 9.69
N PRO A 84 -2.43 -2.45 9.58
CA PRO A 84 -2.33 -1.05 9.96
C PRO A 84 -3.19 -0.15 9.08
N ARG A 85 -3.68 0.93 9.66
CA ARG A 85 -4.42 1.97 8.94
C ARG A 85 -3.54 3.18 8.73
N PHE A 86 -3.78 3.91 7.66
CA PHE A 86 -3.08 5.16 7.32
C PHE A 86 -4.04 6.36 7.44
N HIS A 87 -4.80 6.37 8.53
CA HIS A 87 -5.72 7.43 8.92
C HIS A 87 -6.01 7.30 10.43
N GLY A 88 -6.45 8.39 11.06
CA GLY A 88 -6.69 8.43 12.50
C GLY A 88 -5.45 8.83 13.30
N GLU A 89 -5.66 9.50 14.42
CA GLU A 89 -4.58 10.13 15.19
C GLU A 89 -3.59 9.10 15.75
N GLU A 90 -4.08 8.05 16.41
CA GLU A 90 -3.24 7.03 17.03
C GLU A 90 -2.44 6.22 15.99
N GLN A 91 -3.08 5.86 14.87
CA GLN A 91 -2.43 5.09 13.81
C GLN A 91 -1.34 5.90 13.12
N LEU A 92 -1.61 7.18 12.80
CA LEU A 92 -0.62 8.07 12.20
C LEU A 92 0.52 8.41 13.18
N ALA A 93 0.26 8.51 14.48
CA ALA A 93 1.31 8.66 15.48
C ALA A 93 2.22 7.41 15.58
N GLY A 94 1.65 6.21 15.41
CA GLY A 94 2.43 4.97 15.27
C GLY A 94 3.31 4.99 14.02
N TRP A 95 2.75 5.40 12.88
CA TRP A 95 3.50 5.50 11.62
C TRP A 95 4.60 6.55 11.64
N ALA A 96 4.39 7.70 12.28
CA ALA A 96 5.42 8.73 12.44
C ALA A 96 6.68 8.17 13.13
N LYS A 97 6.48 7.37 14.20
CA LYS A 97 7.60 6.69 14.91
C LYS A 97 8.32 5.67 14.02
N VAL A 98 7.59 4.99 13.13
CA VAL A 98 8.20 4.07 12.16
C VAL A 98 9.08 4.84 11.18
N ALA A 99 8.57 5.93 10.61
CA ALA A 99 9.31 6.75 9.66
C ALA A 99 10.58 7.33 10.29
N GLU A 100 10.45 7.95 11.47
CA GLU A 100 11.57 8.47 12.25
C GLU A 100 12.66 7.42 12.48
N ALA A 101 12.28 6.20 12.90
CA ALA A 101 13.23 5.14 13.18
C ALA A 101 13.93 4.59 11.91
N VAL A 102 13.25 4.59 10.77
CA VAL A 102 13.86 4.23 9.47
C VAL A 102 14.86 5.29 9.02
N HIS A 103 14.50 6.56 9.13
CA HIS A 103 15.37 7.67 8.79
C HIS A 103 16.61 7.72 9.69
N ALA A 104 16.44 7.51 11.00
CA ALA A 104 17.55 7.41 11.95
C ALA A 104 18.52 6.26 11.62
N ALA A 105 18.03 5.20 10.97
CA ALA A 105 18.84 4.08 10.49
C ALA A 105 19.41 4.29 9.07
N GLY A 106 19.17 5.45 8.45
CA GLY A 106 19.70 5.83 7.14
C GLY A 106 18.92 5.29 5.93
N GLY A 107 17.71 4.78 6.13
CA GLY A 107 16.82 4.33 5.06
C GLY A 107 15.80 5.41 4.64
N THR A 108 15.09 5.13 3.55
CA THR A 108 13.89 5.90 3.12
C THR A 108 12.66 5.00 3.17
N ILE A 109 11.48 5.59 3.32
CA ILE A 109 10.23 4.86 3.52
C ILE A 109 9.04 5.53 2.85
N VAL A 110 8.22 4.71 2.20
CA VAL A 110 6.93 5.11 1.60
C VAL A 110 5.84 4.14 2.08
N PRO A 111 4.61 4.61 2.37
CA PRO A 111 3.52 3.71 2.66
C PRO A 111 2.95 3.14 1.35
N GLN A 112 2.59 1.87 1.37
CA GLN A 112 1.68 1.32 0.36
C GLN A 112 0.24 1.62 0.80
N LEU A 113 -0.40 2.58 0.14
CA LEU A 113 -1.79 2.96 0.36
C LEU A 113 -2.71 1.93 -0.32
N TRP A 114 -3.66 1.40 0.44
CA TRP A 114 -4.37 0.19 0.05
C TRP A 114 -5.88 0.25 0.32
N HIS A 115 -6.66 -0.25 -0.64
CA HIS A 115 -8.08 -0.50 -0.52
C HIS A 115 -8.41 -1.83 -1.21
N ILE A 116 -8.94 -2.81 -0.48
CA ILE A 116 -9.09 -4.19 -1.00
C ILE A 116 -10.26 -4.37 -1.98
N GLY A 117 -11.22 -3.44 -1.96
CA GLY A 117 -12.34 -3.43 -2.90
C GLY A 117 -13.20 -4.68 -2.76
N MET A 118 -13.50 -5.34 -3.88
CA MET A 118 -14.34 -6.55 -3.93
C MET A 118 -13.76 -7.80 -3.25
N VAL A 119 -12.50 -7.75 -2.78
CA VAL A 119 -11.93 -8.81 -1.93
C VAL A 119 -12.49 -8.77 -0.51
N ARG A 120 -13.02 -7.61 -0.08
CA ARG A 120 -13.64 -7.47 1.23
C ARG A 120 -14.81 -8.44 1.41
N GLU A 121 -14.91 -9.01 2.60
CA GLU A 121 -16.12 -9.67 3.09
C GLU A 121 -16.86 -8.78 4.09
N GLN A 122 -18.17 -8.58 3.91
CA GLN A 122 -19.00 -7.87 4.90
C GLN A 122 -19.04 -8.67 6.22
N GLY A 123 -19.24 -7.97 7.34
CA GLY A 123 -19.18 -8.53 8.69
C GLY A 123 -17.77 -8.57 9.28
N GLN A 124 -16.75 -8.24 8.50
CA GLN A 124 -15.36 -8.19 8.97
C GLN A 124 -15.00 -6.82 9.56
N ALA A 125 -14.18 -6.86 10.61
CA ALA A 125 -13.56 -5.68 11.20
C ALA A 125 -12.71 -4.90 10.16
N PRO A 126 -12.44 -3.61 10.36
CA PRO A 126 -12.86 -2.79 11.49
C PRO A 126 -14.30 -2.25 11.40
N TYR A 127 -14.94 -2.35 10.23
CA TYR A 127 -16.29 -1.85 9.99
C TYR A 127 -17.20 -2.99 9.51
N PRO A 128 -17.82 -3.78 10.40
CA PRO A 128 -18.62 -4.95 10.02
C PRO A 128 -19.75 -4.62 9.03
N GLU A 129 -20.39 -3.46 9.18
CA GLU A 129 -21.51 -3.05 8.34
C GLU A 129 -21.09 -2.62 6.93
N ALA A 130 -19.84 -2.23 6.72
CA ALA A 130 -19.37 -1.68 5.44
C ALA A 130 -19.42 -2.76 4.34
N PRO A 131 -20.00 -2.48 3.17
CA PRO A 131 -20.08 -3.45 2.07
C PRO A 131 -18.73 -3.63 1.40
N ALA A 132 -18.61 -4.69 0.61
CA ALA A 132 -17.58 -4.76 -0.43
C ALA A 132 -17.99 -3.83 -1.57
N VAL A 133 -17.06 -3.06 -2.11
CA VAL A 133 -17.33 -2.11 -3.20
C VAL A 133 -16.29 -2.26 -4.30
N GLY A 134 -16.71 -2.06 -5.55
CA GLY A 134 -15.82 -2.06 -6.70
C GLY A 134 -16.47 -1.46 -7.95
N PRO A 135 -15.77 -1.43 -9.08
CA PRO A 135 -16.24 -0.73 -10.29
C PRO A 135 -17.60 -1.24 -10.79
N SER A 136 -17.88 -2.53 -10.66
CA SER A 136 -19.14 -3.14 -11.14
C SER A 136 -19.77 -4.13 -10.15
N GLY A 137 -19.32 -4.17 -8.90
CA GLY A 137 -19.82 -5.14 -7.92
C GLY A 137 -19.48 -6.61 -8.23
N VAL A 138 -18.45 -6.84 -9.05
CA VAL A 138 -18.01 -8.16 -9.51
C VAL A 138 -16.65 -8.51 -8.89
N ARG A 139 -16.51 -9.71 -8.34
CA ARG A 139 -15.24 -10.23 -7.83
C ARG A 139 -14.28 -10.63 -8.95
N THR A 140 -13.00 -10.80 -8.63
CA THR A 140 -11.97 -11.20 -9.59
C THR A 140 -12.21 -12.58 -10.22
N ASP A 141 -12.99 -13.45 -9.56
CA ASP A 141 -13.41 -14.75 -10.09
C ASP A 141 -14.71 -14.70 -10.92
N GLY A 142 -15.28 -13.51 -11.14
CA GLY A 142 -16.52 -13.29 -11.87
C GLY A 142 -17.79 -13.38 -11.01
N THR A 143 -17.69 -13.62 -9.70
CA THR A 143 -18.85 -13.69 -8.81
C THR A 143 -19.54 -12.33 -8.69
N GLU A 144 -20.86 -12.31 -8.87
CA GLU A 144 -21.72 -11.13 -8.75
C GLU A 144 -22.57 -11.17 -7.47
N GLY A 145 -23.15 -10.02 -7.09
CA GLY A 145 -24.08 -9.94 -5.95
C GLY A 145 -23.42 -10.09 -4.56
N LYS A 146 -22.10 -9.95 -4.48
CA LYS A 146 -21.30 -10.04 -3.23
C LYS A 146 -20.73 -8.70 -2.78
N GLY A 147 -21.20 -7.62 -3.37
CA GLY A 147 -20.79 -6.25 -3.09
C GLY A 147 -21.54 -5.30 -4.02
N GLU A 148 -21.18 -4.02 -3.94
CA GLU A 148 -21.88 -2.94 -4.61
C GLU A 148 -21.03 -2.37 -5.75
N ALA A 149 -21.70 -1.99 -6.85
CA ALA A 149 -21.09 -1.20 -7.90
C ALA A 149 -20.98 0.24 -7.41
N MET A 150 -19.76 0.78 -7.42
CA MET A 150 -19.50 2.14 -6.94
C MET A 150 -20.22 3.18 -7.80
N THR A 151 -20.88 4.13 -7.15
CA THR A 151 -21.35 5.36 -7.77
C THR A 151 -20.20 6.34 -7.97
N GLN A 152 -20.44 7.45 -8.68
CA GLN A 152 -19.45 8.54 -8.77
C GLN A 152 -19.08 9.07 -7.38
N ALA A 153 -20.05 9.20 -6.47
CA ALA A 153 -19.81 9.68 -5.11
C ALA A 153 -18.91 8.72 -4.31
N ASP A 154 -19.07 7.41 -4.50
CA ASP A 154 -18.19 6.41 -3.87
C ASP A 154 -16.75 6.50 -4.41
N ILE A 155 -16.62 6.71 -5.73
CA ILE A 155 -15.31 6.90 -6.37
C ILE A 155 -14.65 8.17 -5.83
N ASP A 156 -15.37 9.28 -5.76
CA ASP A 156 -14.86 10.55 -5.23
C ASP A 156 -14.45 10.41 -3.76
N ALA A 157 -15.23 9.67 -2.96
CA ALA A 157 -14.92 9.40 -1.55
C ALA A 157 -13.62 8.59 -1.39
N VAL A 158 -13.42 7.56 -2.21
CA VAL A 158 -12.19 6.75 -2.24
C VAL A 158 -11.00 7.59 -2.71
N VAL A 159 -11.14 8.35 -3.80
CA VAL A 159 -10.07 9.26 -4.29
C VAL A 159 -9.67 10.24 -3.19
N ALA A 160 -10.65 10.84 -2.51
CA ALA A 160 -10.39 11.74 -1.39
C ALA A 160 -9.71 11.02 -0.21
N ALA A 161 -10.02 9.74 0.05
CA ALA A 161 -9.35 8.95 1.07
C ALA A 161 -7.87 8.68 0.74
N PHE A 162 -7.55 8.33 -0.51
CA PHE A 162 -6.16 8.20 -0.98
C PHE A 162 -5.41 9.54 -0.91
N ALA A 163 -6.04 10.64 -1.36
CA ALA A 163 -5.43 11.96 -1.30
C ALA A 163 -5.14 12.41 0.14
N ARG A 164 -6.07 12.20 1.08
CA ARG A 164 -5.84 12.49 2.51
C ARG A 164 -4.71 11.65 3.08
N ALA A 165 -4.69 10.34 2.81
CA ALA A 165 -3.62 9.47 3.27
C ALA A 165 -2.24 9.87 2.72
N ALA A 166 -2.18 10.34 1.46
CA ALA A 166 -0.94 10.86 0.89
C ALA A 166 -0.48 12.18 1.53
N ALA A 167 -1.41 13.11 1.79
CA ALA A 167 -1.10 14.34 2.53
C ALA A 167 -0.65 14.06 3.97
N ASP A 168 -1.27 13.07 4.62
CA ASP A 168 -0.86 12.62 5.94
C ASP A 168 0.54 11.98 5.92
N ALA A 169 0.88 11.22 4.86
CA ALA A 169 2.19 10.60 4.70
C ALA A 169 3.29 11.68 4.64
N GLU A 170 3.11 12.70 3.81
CA GLU A 170 4.01 13.86 3.76
C GLU A 170 4.12 14.54 5.13
N ARG A 171 2.97 14.83 5.77
CA ARG A 171 2.91 15.52 7.06
C ARG A 171 3.64 14.79 8.18
N ILE A 172 3.60 13.46 8.21
CA ILE A 172 4.26 12.65 9.26
C ILE A 172 5.67 12.18 8.87
N GLY A 173 6.20 12.67 7.75
CA GLY A 173 7.59 12.48 7.36
C GLY A 173 7.88 11.24 6.53
N PHE A 174 6.94 10.71 5.75
CA PHE A 174 7.27 9.72 4.72
C PHE A 174 7.86 10.40 3.48
N ASP A 175 8.65 9.64 2.72
CA ASP A 175 9.43 10.14 1.58
C ASP A 175 8.64 10.18 0.25
N GLY A 176 7.38 9.73 0.27
CA GLY A 176 6.54 9.54 -0.89
C GLY A 176 5.41 8.55 -0.58
N VAL A 177 4.69 8.10 -1.61
CA VAL A 177 3.61 7.10 -1.48
C VAL A 177 3.61 6.11 -2.63
N GLU A 178 3.18 4.88 -2.35
CA GLU A 178 2.84 3.88 -3.36
C GLU A 178 1.33 3.67 -3.36
N LEU A 179 0.69 3.73 -4.53
CA LEU A 179 -0.71 3.37 -4.69
C LEU A 179 -0.80 1.88 -5.05
N HIS A 180 -1.51 1.08 -4.25
CA HIS A 180 -1.65 -0.34 -4.55
C HIS A 180 -2.64 -0.59 -5.70
N GLY A 181 -2.13 -0.58 -6.93
CA GLY A 181 -2.86 -0.88 -8.18
C GLY A 181 -2.59 -2.25 -8.77
N ALA A 182 -2.52 -3.29 -7.94
CA ALA A 182 -2.19 -4.66 -8.38
C ALA A 182 -2.92 -5.70 -7.51
N HIS A 183 -2.67 -6.98 -7.79
CA HIS A 183 -3.12 -8.14 -7.01
C HIS A 183 -4.65 -8.28 -6.86
N GLY A 184 -5.42 -7.70 -7.79
CA GLY A 184 -6.88 -7.79 -7.79
C GLY A 184 -7.57 -6.92 -6.74
N TYR A 185 -6.89 -5.91 -6.18
CA TYR A 185 -7.49 -4.94 -5.25
C TYR A 185 -8.14 -3.76 -5.99
N LEU A 186 -8.69 -2.78 -5.25
CA LEU A 186 -9.65 -1.84 -5.82
C LEU A 186 -9.17 -1.14 -7.10
N ILE A 187 -7.99 -0.51 -7.09
CA ILE A 187 -7.47 0.18 -8.28
C ILE A 187 -7.29 -0.81 -9.45
N ASP A 188 -6.74 -1.99 -9.18
CA ASP A 188 -6.57 -3.05 -10.18
C ASP A 188 -7.91 -3.53 -10.75
N GLN A 189 -8.94 -3.62 -9.91
CA GLN A 189 -10.30 -4.00 -10.35
C GLN A 189 -10.86 -3.02 -11.40
N PHE A 190 -10.47 -1.74 -11.39
CA PHE A 190 -10.84 -0.77 -12.43
C PHE A 190 -10.09 -1.01 -13.76
N LEU A 191 -8.96 -1.72 -13.76
CA LEU A 191 -8.10 -1.88 -14.95
C LEU A 191 -8.48 -3.09 -15.82
N TRP A 192 -9.31 -4.02 -15.32
CA TRP A 192 -9.63 -5.26 -16.03
C TRP A 192 -11.10 -5.33 -16.46
N ALA A 193 -11.35 -5.69 -17.72
CA ALA A 193 -12.69 -5.84 -18.29
C ALA A 193 -13.57 -6.88 -17.55
N GLY A 194 -12.95 -7.88 -16.90
CA GLY A 194 -13.68 -8.89 -16.12
C GLY A 194 -14.34 -8.33 -14.87
N THR A 195 -13.70 -7.35 -14.23
CA THR A 195 -14.16 -6.72 -12.97
C THR A 195 -14.76 -5.34 -13.17
N ASN A 196 -14.39 -4.64 -14.24
CA ASN A 196 -14.90 -3.34 -14.63
C ASN A 196 -15.70 -3.42 -15.94
N ARG A 197 -17.02 -3.37 -15.80
CA ARG A 197 -18.01 -3.39 -16.90
C ARG A 197 -18.73 -2.05 -17.02
N ARG A 198 -18.15 -0.99 -16.47
CA ARG A 198 -18.74 0.36 -16.53
C ARG A 198 -18.73 0.88 -17.96
N THR A 199 -19.65 1.81 -18.22
CA THR A 199 -19.81 2.51 -19.51
C THR A 199 -19.64 4.03 -19.37
N ASP A 200 -19.27 4.49 -18.18
CA ASP A 200 -18.97 5.90 -17.89
C ASP A 200 -17.47 6.19 -18.02
N ALA A 201 -17.03 7.37 -17.56
CA ALA A 201 -15.64 7.80 -17.63
C ALA A 201 -14.63 6.90 -16.87
N TYR A 202 -15.11 5.93 -16.08
CA TYR A 202 -14.28 4.99 -15.34
C TYR A 202 -14.31 3.57 -15.92
N GLY A 203 -14.83 3.37 -17.13
CA GLY A 203 -14.76 2.09 -17.84
C GLY A 203 -14.95 2.24 -19.35
N GLY A 204 -15.05 1.10 -20.03
CA GLY A 204 -15.01 1.03 -21.49
C GLY A 204 -13.65 0.61 -22.02
N ASP A 205 -13.48 0.74 -23.33
CA ASP A 205 -12.24 0.36 -24.02
C ASP A 205 -11.21 1.50 -23.90
N PRO A 206 -9.95 1.23 -23.46
CA PRO A 206 -8.87 2.21 -23.56
C PRO A 206 -8.56 2.64 -25.01
N GLY A 207 -9.09 1.93 -26.01
CA GLY A 207 -8.93 2.21 -27.44
C GLY A 207 -8.04 1.22 -28.16
#